data_AF-W0F2U0-F1
#
_entry.id   AF-W0F2U0-F1
#
_cell.length_a   1.000
_cell.length_b   1.000
_cell.length_c   1.000
_cell.angle_alpha   90.00
_cell.angle_beta   90.00
_cell.angle_gamma   90.00
#
_symmetry.space_group_name_H-M   'P 1'
#
loop_
_entity.id
_entity.type
_entity.pdbx_description
1 polymer ?
#
loop_
_entity_poly.entity_id
_entity_poly.type
_entity_poly.pdbx_seq_one_letter_code
_entity_poly.pdbx_strand_id
1 'polypeptide(L)'
;MKHMNMRRLIDQFTFELPESPSYIYTRFRQIHERRRSVHRYWPAIATRCQLIDGYWRNALLHFCSLIILGILITSFFSRPLNLSYILSIAIFTIGVFPPLYYFIYRPIFTGRFLPNLENAIATYEQRELSLLEKCKQDQLSNRALVLLFYVFDKASKANYLSPNDKCADLLHKFFGVSTKGMKNELDLVFKKAKRAKLESRHLVEVGKSFEDAFKVLETMKFSDGIKLLKQLEQQFLRS
;
A
#
# COMPACT_ATOMS: atom_id res chain seq x y z
N MET A 1 -24.47 23.93 -1.94
CA MET A 1 -24.12 23.53 -3.32
C MET A 1 -22.63 23.72 -3.51
N LYS A 2 -21.90 22.65 -3.84
CA LYS A 2 -20.43 22.68 -4.00
C LYS A 2 -20.11 23.27 -5.38
N HIS A 3 -19.33 24.35 -5.43
CA HIS A 3 -18.96 25.04 -6.68
C HIS A 3 -18.37 24.02 -7.66
N MET A 4 -19.10 23.71 -8.73
CA MET A 4 -18.67 22.76 -9.74
C MET A 4 -17.64 23.48 -10.62
N ASN A 5 -16.41 22.98 -10.63
CA ASN A 5 -15.31 23.60 -11.38
C ASN A 5 -15.62 23.50 -12.88
N MET A 6 -15.72 24.63 -13.58
CA MET A 6 -16.11 24.70 -15.00
C MET A 6 -15.22 23.84 -15.89
N ARG A 7 -13.95 23.65 -15.50
CA ARG A 7 -13.01 22.73 -16.15
C ARG A 7 -13.49 21.27 -16.11
N ARG A 8 -14.05 20.82 -14.97
CA ARG A 8 -14.61 19.46 -14.87
C ARG A 8 -15.82 19.23 -15.75
N LEU A 9 -16.62 20.26 -16.00
CA LEU A 9 -17.76 20.16 -16.90
C LEU A 9 -17.30 20.02 -18.35
N ILE A 10 -16.30 20.82 -18.74
CA ILE A 10 -15.66 20.73 -20.07
C ILE A 10 -15.05 19.34 -20.25
N ASP A 11 -14.22 18.91 -19.32
CA ASP A 11 -13.54 17.61 -19.41
C ASP A 11 -14.51 16.41 -19.36
N GLN A 12 -15.70 16.59 -18.78
CA GLN A 12 -16.79 15.58 -18.78
C GLN A 12 -17.54 15.58 -20.11
N PHE A 13 -17.67 16.73 -20.76
CA PHE A 13 -18.27 16.88 -22.08
C PHE A 13 -17.32 16.45 -23.21
N THR A 14 -16.01 16.59 -23.04
CA THR A 14 -14.98 16.12 -24.00
C THR A 14 -14.58 14.66 -23.77
N PHE A 15 -15.06 14.04 -22.68
CA PHE A 15 -14.69 12.68 -22.27
C PHE A 15 -13.17 12.48 -22.08
N GLU A 16 -12.43 13.55 -21.76
CA GLU A 16 -10.96 13.53 -21.62
C GLU A 16 -10.50 13.10 -20.22
N LEU A 17 -11.33 13.32 -19.19
CA LEU A 17 -11.05 12.96 -17.78
C LEU A 17 -10.68 11.48 -17.50
N PRO A 18 -11.34 10.46 -18.10
CA PRO A 18 -11.01 9.07 -17.81
C PRO A 18 -9.69 8.60 -18.39
N GLU A 19 -8.94 9.42 -19.15
CA GLU A 19 -7.74 8.94 -19.84
C GLU A 19 -6.44 9.22 -19.09
N SER A 20 -6.40 10.27 -18.26
CA SER A 20 -5.16 10.71 -17.61
C SER A 20 -4.66 9.69 -16.56
N PRO A 21 -3.46 9.12 -16.72
CA PRO A 21 -2.91 8.15 -15.77
C PRO A 21 -2.80 8.69 -14.34
N SER A 22 -2.40 9.96 -14.19
CA SER A 22 -2.27 10.61 -12.88
C SER A 22 -3.63 10.82 -12.21
N TYR A 23 -4.67 11.12 -13.00
CA TYR A 23 -6.04 11.23 -12.49
C TYR A 23 -6.57 9.88 -12.03
N ILE A 24 -6.40 8.82 -12.84
CA ILE A 24 -6.82 7.45 -12.48
C ILE A 24 -6.13 6.99 -11.21
N TYR A 25 -4.80 7.16 -11.11
CA TYR A 25 -4.05 6.82 -9.91
C TYR A 25 -4.54 7.57 -8.68
N THR A 26 -4.72 8.90 -8.81
CA THR A 26 -5.21 9.73 -7.70
C THR A 26 -6.61 9.31 -7.26
N ARG A 27 -7.51 9.01 -8.20
CA ARG A 27 -8.87 8.55 -7.90
C ARG A 27 -8.87 7.17 -7.26
N PHE A 28 -8.07 6.24 -7.77
CA PHE A 28 -7.88 4.92 -7.18
C PHE A 28 -7.45 5.05 -5.72
N ARG A 29 -6.35 5.77 -5.47
CA ARG A 29 -5.81 5.99 -4.13
C ARG A 29 -6.85 6.60 -3.19
N GLN A 30 -7.49 7.70 -3.59
CA GLN A 30 -8.49 8.38 -2.76
C GLN A 30 -9.68 7.49 -2.39
N ILE A 31 -10.20 6.72 -3.35
CA ILE A 31 -11.32 5.81 -3.09
C ILE A 31 -10.85 4.66 -2.20
N HIS A 32 -9.70 4.07 -2.50
CA HIS A 32 -9.15 2.95 -1.76
C HIS A 32 -8.85 3.32 -0.30
N GLU A 33 -8.16 4.43 -0.05
CA GLU A 33 -7.86 4.93 1.30
C GLU A 33 -9.13 5.27 2.08
N ARG A 34 -10.11 5.95 1.43
CA ARG A 34 -11.41 6.24 2.06
C ARG A 34 -12.18 4.97 2.44
N ARG A 35 -12.12 3.93 1.62
CA ARG A 35 -12.78 2.65 1.95
C ARG A 35 -12.03 1.91 3.04
N ARG A 36 -10.69 1.93 3.05
CA ARG A 36 -9.88 1.33 4.11
C ARG A 36 -10.05 1.99 5.47
N SER A 37 -10.34 3.30 5.51
CA SER A 37 -10.63 3.98 6.77
C SER A 37 -11.93 3.48 7.44
N VAL A 38 -12.85 2.89 6.67
CA VAL A 38 -14.10 2.31 7.18
C VAL A 38 -13.99 0.79 7.33
N HIS A 39 -13.34 0.12 6.38
CA HIS A 39 -13.18 -1.33 6.34
C HIS A 39 -11.70 -1.70 6.35
N ARG A 40 -11.22 -2.28 7.46
CA ARG A 40 -9.79 -2.63 7.66
C ARG A 40 -9.19 -3.45 6.50
N TYR A 41 -9.98 -4.35 5.92
CA TYR A 41 -9.59 -5.21 4.80
C TYR A 41 -10.41 -4.87 3.56
N TRP A 42 -10.01 -3.84 2.83
CA TRP A 42 -10.62 -3.47 1.56
C TRP A 42 -9.66 -3.85 0.41
N PRO A 43 -10.02 -4.82 -0.46
CA PRO A 43 -9.11 -5.30 -1.50
C PRO A 43 -9.06 -4.33 -2.69
N ALA A 44 -7.91 -4.27 -3.38
CA ALA A 44 -7.71 -3.43 -4.57
C ALA A 44 -8.74 -3.73 -5.69
N ILE A 45 -9.11 -5.01 -5.86
CA ILE A 45 -10.11 -5.45 -6.82
C ILE A 45 -11.48 -4.77 -6.62
N ALA A 46 -11.87 -4.48 -5.37
CA ALA A 46 -13.14 -3.83 -5.09
C ALA A 46 -13.12 -2.35 -5.52
N THR A 47 -12.00 -1.66 -5.31
CA THR A 47 -11.79 -0.30 -5.84
C THR A 47 -11.78 -0.30 -7.37
N ARG A 48 -11.13 -1.29 -7.99
CA ARG A 48 -11.12 -1.47 -9.43
C ARG A 48 -12.53 -1.56 -10.00
N CYS A 49 -13.38 -2.42 -9.43
CA CYS A 49 -14.78 -2.54 -9.84
C CYS A 49 -15.54 -1.21 -9.70
N GLN A 50 -15.33 -0.44 -8.63
CA GLN A 50 -15.96 0.88 -8.45
C GLN A 50 -15.51 1.90 -9.52
N LEU A 51 -14.25 1.86 -9.92
CA LEU A 51 -13.75 2.74 -10.98
C LEU A 51 -14.26 2.33 -12.36
N ILE A 52 -14.39 1.03 -12.64
CA ILE A 52 -15.00 0.53 -13.87
C ILE A 52 -16.48 0.94 -13.94
N ASP A 53 -17.25 0.78 -12.86
CA ASP A 53 -18.64 1.28 -12.80
C ASP A 53 -18.70 2.79 -13.04
N GLY A 54 -17.80 3.53 -12.39
CA GLY A 54 -17.69 4.98 -12.56
C GLY A 54 -17.41 5.39 -14.01
N TYR A 55 -16.56 4.64 -14.72
CA TYR A 55 -16.28 4.87 -16.14
C TYR A 55 -17.54 4.71 -17.00
N TRP A 56 -18.25 3.58 -16.86
CA TRP A 56 -19.44 3.31 -17.67
C TRP A 56 -20.59 4.26 -17.34
N ARG A 57 -20.73 4.65 -16.08
CA ARG A 57 -21.68 5.70 -15.67
C ARG A 57 -21.35 7.05 -16.33
N ASN A 58 -20.08 7.42 -16.41
CA ASN A 58 -19.68 8.64 -17.11
C ASN A 58 -19.93 8.55 -18.62
N ALA A 59 -19.70 7.39 -19.24
CA ALA A 59 -20.02 7.17 -20.66
C ALA A 59 -21.53 7.34 -20.93
N LEU A 60 -22.37 6.80 -20.05
CA LEU A 60 -23.82 6.97 -20.14
C LEU A 60 -24.23 8.44 -19.95
N LEU A 61 -23.66 9.14 -18.96
CA LEU A 61 -23.95 10.56 -18.74
C LEU A 61 -23.52 11.43 -19.93
N HIS A 62 -22.35 11.15 -20.50
CA HIS A 62 -21.86 11.82 -21.69
C HIS A 62 -22.83 11.59 -22.87
N PHE A 63 -23.23 10.34 -23.11
CA PHE A 63 -24.26 10.02 -24.10
C PHE A 63 -25.57 10.79 -23.85
N CYS A 64 -26.12 10.78 -22.63
CA CYS A 64 -27.32 11.53 -22.30
C CYS A 64 -27.17 13.03 -22.55
N SER A 65 -25.99 13.62 -22.27
CA SER A 65 -25.73 15.03 -22.51
C SER A 65 -25.76 15.41 -24.00
N LEU A 66 -25.23 14.54 -24.88
CA LEU A 66 -25.31 14.71 -26.33
C LEU A 66 -26.77 14.67 -26.82
N ILE A 67 -27.58 13.75 -26.29
CA ILE A 67 -29.00 13.65 -26.65
C ILE A 67 -29.76 14.89 -26.19
N ILE A 68 -29.58 15.33 -24.94
CA ILE A 68 -30.22 16.54 -24.41
C ILE A 68 -29.84 17.75 -25.27
N LEU A 69 -28.56 17.90 -25.62
CA LEU A 69 -28.10 19.00 -26.46
C LEU A 69 -28.74 18.96 -27.85
N GLY A 70 -28.82 17.79 -28.49
CA GLY A 70 -29.48 17.61 -29.78
C GLY A 70 -30.98 17.95 -29.74
N ILE A 71 -31.68 17.54 -28.68
CA ILE A 71 -33.10 17.89 -28.47
C ILE A 71 -33.26 19.40 -28.30
N LEU A 72 -32.41 20.05 -27.50
CA LEU A 72 -32.46 21.50 -27.29
C LEU A 72 -32.27 22.27 -28.60
N ILE A 73 -31.28 21.87 -29.41
CA ILE A 73 -31.02 22.50 -30.71
C ILE A 73 -32.24 22.32 -31.62
N THR A 74 -32.71 21.09 -31.81
CA THR A 74 -33.82 20.81 -32.74
C THR A 74 -35.16 21.41 -32.28
N SER A 75 -35.40 21.48 -30.98
CA SER A 75 -36.60 22.11 -30.40
C SER A 75 -36.63 23.63 -30.58
N PHE A 76 -35.47 24.28 -30.68
CA PHE A 76 -35.39 25.71 -30.95
C PHE A 76 -35.88 26.06 -32.37
N PHE A 77 -35.62 25.18 -33.33
CA PHE A 77 -35.96 25.39 -34.74
C PHE A 77 -37.32 24.79 -35.17
N SER A 78 -37.95 23.97 -34.33
CA SER A 78 -39.16 23.19 -34.68
C SER A 78 -40.35 23.51 -33.76
N ARG A 79 -41.56 23.76 -34.30
CA ARG A 79 -42.83 23.77 -33.54
C ARG A 79 -43.93 22.96 -34.24
N PRO A 80 -44.85 22.27 -33.52
CA PRO A 80 -44.84 21.87 -32.10
C PRO A 80 -44.32 20.44 -31.87
N LEU A 81 -44.05 20.07 -30.61
CA LEU A 81 -43.63 18.73 -30.16
C LEU A 81 -44.75 17.70 -30.39
N ASN A 82 -44.79 17.13 -31.59
CA ASN A 82 -45.76 16.09 -31.94
C ASN A 82 -45.22 14.70 -31.61
N LEU A 83 -46.11 13.71 -31.47
CA LEU A 83 -45.76 12.32 -31.17
C LEU A 83 -44.72 11.73 -32.16
N SER A 84 -44.82 12.09 -33.44
CA SER A 84 -43.89 11.66 -34.48
C SER A 84 -42.45 12.15 -34.23
N TYR A 85 -42.29 13.36 -33.70
CA TYR A 85 -41.00 13.94 -33.33
C TYR A 85 -40.39 13.24 -32.11
N ILE A 86 -41.20 12.90 -31.12
CA ILE A 86 -40.75 12.13 -29.94
C ILE A 86 -40.30 10.73 -30.37
N LEU A 87 -41.08 10.07 -31.24
CA LEU A 87 -40.76 8.74 -31.75
C LEU A 87 -39.46 8.74 -32.57
N SER A 88 -39.25 9.76 -33.41
CA SER A 88 -38.02 9.87 -34.20
C SER A 88 -36.78 10.10 -33.34
N ILE A 89 -36.87 10.92 -32.30
CA ILE A 89 -35.80 11.09 -31.30
C ILE A 89 -35.50 9.76 -30.60
N ALA A 90 -36.51 9.01 -30.19
CA ALA A 90 -36.32 7.73 -29.50
C ALA A 90 -35.59 6.72 -30.38
N ILE A 91 -36.02 6.55 -31.64
CA ILE A 91 -35.38 5.66 -32.62
C ILE A 91 -33.94 6.10 -32.88
N PHE A 92 -33.72 7.40 -33.08
CA PHE A 92 -32.38 7.94 -33.32
C PHE A 92 -31.45 7.73 -32.11
N THR A 93 -31.95 7.97 -30.89
CA THR A 93 -31.20 7.75 -29.64
C THR A 93 -30.74 6.30 -29.52
N ILE A 94 -31.65 5.35 -29.74
CA ILE A 94 -31.33 3.92 -29.71
C ILE A 94 -30.32 3.57 -30.81
N GLY A 95 -30.48 4.14 -32.01
CA GLY A 95 -29.60 3.88 -33.15
C GLY A 95 -28.19 4.46 -33.01
N VAL A 96 -28.02 5.60 -32.32
CA VAL A 96 -26.73 6.27 -32.13
C VAL A 96 -25.89 5.67 -31.02
N PHE A 97 -26.51 5.01 -30.03
CA PHE A 97 -25.77 4.43 -28.91
C PHE A 97 -24.78 3.31 -29.33
N PRO A 98 -25.15 2.31 -30.16
CA PRO A 98 -24.21 1.24 -30.54
C PRO A 98 -22.96 1.76 -31.25
N PRO A 99 -23.03 2.66 -32.26
CA PRO A 99 -21.84 3.26 -32.84
C PRO A 99 -20.96 3.96 -31.80
N LEU A 100 -21.52 4.80 -30.92
CA LEU A 100 -20.73 5.47 -29.87
C LEU A 100 -20.08 4.47 -28.92
N TYR A 101 -20.81 3.42 -28.52
CA TYR A 101 -20.29 2.38 -27.67
C TYR A 101 -19.13 1.63 -28.32
N TYR A 102 -19.29 1.14 -29.55
CA TYR A 102 -18.30 0.31 -30.22
C TYR A 102 -17.10 1.08 -30.76
N PHE A 103 -17.27 2.32 -31.21
CA PHE A 103 -16.20 3.10 -31.84
C PHE A 103 -15.53 4.11 -30.90
N ILE A 104 -16.18 4.53 -29.81
CA ILE A 104 -15.62 5.54 -28.89
C ILE A 104 -15.40 4.95 -27.51
N TYR A 105 -16.47 4.57 -26.80
CA TYR A 105 -16.35 4.19 -25.39
C TYR A 105 -15.57 2.90 -25.19
N ARG A 106 -15.90 1.83 -25.94
CA ARG A 106 -15.21 0.55 -25.78
C ARG A 106 -13.72 0.64 -26.14
N PRO A 107 -13.29 1.25 -27.25
CA PRO A 107 -11.86 1.40 -27.56
C PRO A 107 -11.09 2.21 -26.52
N ILE A 108 -11.66 3.31 -26.00
CA ILE A 108 -11.03 4.09 -24.92
C ILE A 108 -10.94 3.25 -23.63
N PHE A 109 -11.99 2.53 -23.30
CA PHE A 109 -12.02 1.66 -22.13
C PHE A 109 -10.91 0.61 -22.18
N THR A 110 -10.85 -0.17 -23.27
CA THR A 110 -9.91 -1.28 -23.40
C THR A 110 -8.49 -0.82 -23.70
N GLY A 111 -8.33 0.28 -24.46
CA GLY A 111 -7.04 0.74 -24.96
C GLY A 111 -6.32 1.73 -24.03
N ARG A 112 -7.05 2.48 -23.20
CA ARG A 112 -6.45 3.53 -22.35
C ARG A 112 -6.82 3.36 -20.88
N PHE A 113 -8.11 3.40 -20.57
CA PHE A 113 -8.58 3.44 -19.18
C PHE A 113 -8.16 2.18 -18.40
N LEU A 114 -8.47 0.99 -18.95
CA LEU A 114 -8.21 -0.26 -18.25
C LEU A 114 -6.71 -0.52 -18.04
N PRO A 115 -5.82 -0.39 -19.05
CA PRO A 115 -4.38 -0.49 -18.83
C PRO A 115 -3.85 0.50 -17.79
N ASN A 116 -4.30 1.77 -17.83
CA ASN A 116 -3.87 2.77 -16.86
C ASN A 116 -4.37 2.47 -15.45
N LEU A 117 -5.57 1.87 -15.31
CA LEU A 117 -6.10 1.42 -14.03
C LEU A 117 -5.29 0.26 -13.46
N GLU A 118 -4.94 -0.74 -14.28
CA GLU A 118 -4.08 -1.86 -13.83
C GLU A 118 -2.70 -1.35 -13.42
N ASN A 119 -2.11 -0.43 -14.20
CA ASN A 119 -0.83 0.19 -13.85
C ASN A 119 -0.92 0.98 -12.54
N ALA A 120 -2.03 1.70 -12.30
CA ALA A 120 -2.26 2.43 -11.07
C ALA A 120 -2.36 1.49 -9.85
N ILE A 121 -3.02 0.33 -10.00
CA ILE A 121 -3.11 -0.71 -8.97
C ILE A 121 -1.71 -1.25 -8.67
N ALA A 122 -0.98 -1.70 -9.69
CA ALA A 122 0.36 -2.26 -9.55
C ALA A 122 1.33 -1.26 -8.88
N THR A 123 1.30 0.00 -9.32
CA THR A 123 2.10 1.08 -8.72
C THR A 123 1.77 1.30 -7.25
N TYR A 124 0.48 1.25 -6.89
CA TYR A 124 0.04 1.41 -5.50
C TYR A 124 0.53 0.23 -4.64
N GLU A 125 0.34 -1.01 -5.08
CA GLU A 125 0.76 -2.22 -4.36
C GLU A 125 2.28 -2.28 -4.20
N GLN A 126 3.04 -1.97 -5.26
CA GLN A 126 4.50 -1.88 -5.19
C GLN A 126 4.97 -0.82 -4.19
N ARG A 127 4.25 0.31 -4.10
CA ARG A 127 4.54 1.34 -3.10
C ARG A 127 4.27 0.84 -1.68
N GLU A 128 3.19 0.09 -1.44
CA GLU A 128 2.94 -0.49 -0.11
C GLU A 128 4.01 -1.52 0.26
N LEU A 129 4.40 -2.38 -0.69
CA LEU A 129 5.49 -3.35 -0.48
C LEU A 129 6.82 -2.66 -0.18
N SER A 130 7.19 -1.62 -0.93
CA SER A 130 8.45 -0.90 -0.69
C SER A 130 8.45 -0.15 0.65
N LEU A 131 7.30 0.33 1.12
CA LEU A 131 7.18 0.88 2.48
C LEU A 131 7.37 -0.20 3.55
N LEU A 132 6.79 -1.38 3.37
CA LEU A 132 7.00 -2.51 4.28
C LEU A 132 8.45 -2.98 4.29
N GLU A 133 9.09 -3.05 3.12
CA GLU A 133 10.51 -3.38 2.99
C GLU A 133 11.38 -2.33 3.67
N LYS A 134 11.08 -1.04 3.49
CA LYS A 134 11.78 0.03 4.19
C LYS A 134 11.62 -0.08 5.70
N CYS A 135 10.39 -0.29 6.20
CA CYS A 135 10.16 -0.53 7.63
C CYS A 135 10.94 -1.74 8.15
N LYS A 136 11.07 -2.81 7.36
CA LYS A 136 11.87 -3.99 7.69
C LYS A 136 13.37 -3.70 7.68
N GLN A 137 13.86 -2.87 6.76
CA GLN A 137 15.26 -2.46 6.69
C GLN A 137 15.65 -1.53 7.84
N ASP A 138 14.74 -0.65 8.26
CA ASP A 138 14.92 0.27 9.39
C ASP A 138 14.81 -0.46 10.74
N GLN A 139 14.22 -1.66 10.77
CA GLN A 139 14.16 -2.49 11.98
C GLN A 139 15.55 -3.07 12.31
N LEU A 140 15.90 -3.03 13.60
CA LEU A 140 17.11 -3.69 14.11
C LEU A 140 17.11 -5.18 13.78
N SER A 141 18.30 -5.74 13.57
CA SER A 141 18.46 -7.18 13.36
C SER A 141 17.91 -7.97 14.55
N ASN A 142 17.41 -9.19 14.31
CA ASN A 142 16.92 -10.07 15.38
C ASN A 142 17.95 -10.22 16.51
N ARG A 143 19.24 -10.26 16.16
CA ARG A 143 20.34 -10.33 17.11
C ARG A 143 20.45 -9.05 17.94
N ALA A 144 20.45 -7.89 17.31
CA ALA A 144 20.48 -6.60 18.02
C ALA A 144 19.27 -6.47 18.96
N LEU A 145 18.09 -6.94 18.56
CA LEU A 145 16.90 -7.01 19.42
C LEU A 145 17.08 -7.94 20.62
N VAL A 146 17.66 -9.14 20.44
CA VAL A 146 18.01 -10.05 21.54
C VAL A 146 19.03 -9.42 22.50
N LEU A 147 20.05 -8.75 21.95
CA LEU A 147 21.08 -8.07 22.74
C LEU A 147 20.50 -6.92 23.58
N LEU A 148 19.61 -6.11 23.00
CA LEU A 148 18.89 -5.07 23.73
C LEU A 148 18.01 -5.65 24.83
N PHE A 149 17.26 -6.71 24.52
CA PHE A 149 16.43 -7.36 25.54
C PHE A 149 17.28 -8.00 26.65
N TYR A 150 18.46 -8.54 26.33
CA TYR A 150 19.43 -9.00 27.33
C TYR A 150 19.88 -7.90 28.27
N VAL A 151 20.20 -6.74 27.73
CA VAL A 151 20.60 -5.58 28.54
C VAL A 151 19.47 -5.17 29.48
N PHE A 152 18.23 -5.09 29.00
CA PHE A 152 17.08 -4.75 29.85
C PHE A 152 16.76 -5.83 30.89
N ASP A 153 16.84 -7.11 30.53
CA ASP A 153 16.63 -8.23 31.45
C ASP A 153 17.66 -8.25 32.59
N LYS A 154 18.93 -7.98 32.26
CA LYS A 154 20.00 -7.92 33.26
C LYS A 154 19.95 -6.66 34.11
N ALA A 155 19.68 -5.51 33.51
CA ALA A 155 19.55 -4.25 34.25
C ALA A 155 18.37 -4.26 35.22
N SER A 156 17.24 -4.86 34.82
CA SER A 156 16.07 -5.03 35.67
C SER A 156 16.23 -6.14 36.73
N LYS A 157 17.32 -6.92 36.67
CA LYS A 157 17.57 -8.11 37.51
C LYS A 157 16.49 -9.20 37.38
N ALA A 158 15.69 -9.16 36.31
CA ALA A 158 14.65 -10.15 36.05
C ALA A 158 15.25 -11.53 35.74
N ASN A 159 16.39 -11.57 35.03
CA ASN A 159 17.12 -12.80 34.69
C ASN A 159 16.26 -13.87 33.99
N TYR A 160 15.28 -13.43 33.20
CA TYR A 160 14.31 -14.28 32.52
C TYR A 160 14.90 -14.96 31.28
N LEU A 161 15.84 -14.28 30.63
CA LEU A 161 16.30 -14.63 29.29
C LEU A 161 17.10 -15.93 29.27
N SER A 162 16.62 -16.91 28.51
CA SER A 162 17.25 -18.22 28.37
C SER A 162 17.06 -18.78 26.95
N PRO A 163 17.96 -19.65 26.45
CA PRO A 163 17.90 -20.18 25.10
C PRO A 163 16.89 -21.34 24.99
N ASN A 164 15.60 -21.02 25.17
CA ASN A 164 14.48 -21.95 25.09
C ASN A 164 13.33 -21.40 24.24
N ASP A 165 12.39 -22.28 23.89
CA ASP A 165 11.25 -21.93 23.04
C ASP A 165 10.29 -20.92 23.69
N LYS A 166 10.18 -20.93 25.02
CA LYS A 166 9.33 -19.98 25.77
C LYS A 166 9.84 -18.55 25.62
N CYS A 167 11.15 -18.33 25.76
CA CYS A 167 11.74 -17.01 25.57
C CYS A 167 11.65 -16.59 24.10
N ALA A 168 11.90 -17.49 23.15
CA ALA A 168 11.77 -17.18 21.73
C ALA A 168 10.34 -16.75 21.35
N ASP A 169 9.32 -17.40 21.92
CA ASP A 169 7.90 -17.03 21.72
C ASP A 169 7.58 -15.67 22.36
N LEU A 170 8.13 -15.39 23.53
CA LEU A 170 7.98 -14.07 24.17
C LEU A 170 8.61 -12.95 23.33
N LEU A 171 9.83 -13.14 22.82
CA LEU A 171 10.49 -12.16 21.94
C LEU A 171 9.76 -12.00 20.62
N HIS A 172 9.20 -13.08 20.07
CA HIS A 172 8.30 -13.01 18.91
C HIS A 172 7.11 -12.09 19.19
N LYS A 173 6.45 -12.24 20.35
CA LYS A 173 5.31 -11.40 20.76
C LYS A 173 5.70 -9.93 20.96
N PHE A 174 6.89 -9.64 21.50
CA PHE A 174 7.35 -8.27 21.70
C PHE A 174 7.79 -7.57 20.42
N PHE A 175 8.49 -8.28 19.53
CA PHE A 175 9.16 -7.66 18.38
C PHE A 175 8.52 -7.99 17.03
N GLY A 176 7.52 -8.88 16.98
CA GLY A 176 6.82 -9.24 15.74
C GLY A 176 7.66 -10.04 14.75
N VAL A 177 8.79 -10.62 15.17
CA VAL A 177 9.75 -11.35 14.33
C VAL A 177 9.67 -12.85 14.53
N SER A 178 10.10 -13.66 13.55
CA SER A 178 9.91 -15.12 13.60
C SER A 178 10.51 -15.77 14.86
N THR A 179 9.73 -16.65 15.51
CA THR A 179 10.15 -17.43 16.69
C THR A 179 11.41 -18.25 16.42
N LYS A 180 11.50 -18.88 15.24
CA LYS A 180 12.69 -19.66 14.82
C LYS A 180 13.94 -18.77 14.72
N GLY A 181 13.82 -17.58 14.15
CA GLY A 181 14.91 -16.60 14.09
C GLY A 181 15.37 -16.19 15.48
N MET A 182 14.43 -15.86 16.37
CA MET A 182 14.76 -15.50 17.75
C MET A 182 15.44 -16.62 18.53
N LYS A 183 14.97 -17.87 18.40
CA LYS A 183 15.61 -19.03 19.02
C LYS A 183 17.06 -19.21 18.56
N ASN A 184 17.32 -19.05 17.26
CA ASN A 184 18.67 -19.15 16.72
C ASN A 184 19.61 -18.08 17.29
N GLU A 185 19.13 -16.84 17.39
CA GLU A 185 19.92 -15.74 17.95
C GLU A 185 20.13 -15.90 19.47
N LEU A 186 19.13 -16.35 20.21
CA LEU A 186 19.28 -16.74 21.62
C LEU A 186 20.33 -17.85 21.79
N ASP A 187 20.27 -18.88 20.95
CA ASP A 187 21.26 -19.96 20.97
C ASP A 187 22.67 -19.43 20.72
N LEU A 188 22.86 -18.51 19.78
CA LEU A 188 24.16 -17.87 19.53
C LEU A 188 24.62 -17.03 20.73
N VAL A 189 23.72 -16.25 21.33
CA VAL A 189 24.03 -15.39 22.47
C VAL A 189 24.32 -16.19 23.75
N PHE A 190 23.80 -17.40 23.94
CA PHE A 190 24.02 -18.14 25.20
C PHE A 190 24.84 -19.43 25.07
N LYS A 191 24.86 -20.09 23.91
CA LYS A 191 25.53 -21.39 23.74
C LYS A 191 26.90 -21.23 23.08
N LYS A 192 27.97 -21.37 23.87
CA LYS A 192 29.38 -21.31 23.39
C LYS A 192 29.65 -22.25 22.20
N ALA A 193 29.10 -23.47 22.24
CA ALA A 193 29.27 -24.45 21.16
C ALA A 193 28.71 -24.00 19.81
N LYS A 194 27.72 -23.11 19.79
CA LYS A 194 27.20 -22.50 18.55
C LYS A 194 28.10 -21.37 18.07
N ARG A 195 28.72 -20.61 18.97
CA ARG A 195 29.66 -19.53 18.64
C ARG A 195 30.95 -20.04 18.01
N ALA A 196 31.50 -21.12 18.58
CA ALA A 196 32.74 -21.74 18.08
C ALA A 196 32.63 -22.29 16.65
N LYS A 197 31.41 -22.44 16.12
CA LYS A 197 31.14 -22.90 14.75
C LYS A 197 30.83 -21.76 13.78
N LEU A 198 30.97 -20.50 14.20
CA LEU A 198 30.72 -19.35 13.34
C LEU A 198 31.86 -19.16 12.35
N GLU A 199 31.48 -18.99 11.08
CA GLU A 199 32.41 -18.58 10.03
C GLU A 199 32.79 -17.10 10.18
N SER A 200 33.93 -16.71 9.60
CA SER A 200 34.48 -15.35 9.66
C SER A 200 33.48 -14.27 9.22
N ARG A 201 32.69 -14.54 8.18
CA ARG A 201 31.62 -13.65 7.70
C ARG A 201 30.55 -13.37 8.75
N HIS A 202 30.12 -14.41 9.47
CA HIS A 202 29.10 -14.26 10.49
C HIS A 202 29.61 -13.55 11.75
N LEU A 203 30.91 -13.62 12.06
CA LEU A 203 31.51 -12.82 13.13
C LEU A 203 31.41 -11.32 12.86
N VAL A 204 31.60 -10.89 11.60
CA VAL A 204 31.41 -9.49 11.20
C VAL A 204 29.96 -9.05 11.38
N GLU A 205 29.00 -9.89 10.99
CA GLU A 205 27.56 -9.62 11.20
C GLU A 205 27.17 -9.56 12.68
N VAL A 206 27.83 -10.36 13.52
CA VAL A 206 27.67 -10.28 14.99
C VAL A 206 28.18 -8.93 15.49
N GLY A 207 29.40 -8.53 15.11
CA GLY A 207 29.99 -7.25 15.51
C GLY A 207 29.08 -6.07 15.13
N LYS A 208 28.55 -6.07 13.89
CA LYS A 208 27.58 -5.06 13.46
C LYS A 208 26.33 -5.02 14.34
N SER A 209 25.82 -6.18 14.77
CA SER A 209 24.64 -6.24 15.63
C SER A 209 24.90 -5.70 17.05
N PHE A 210 26.12 -5.85 17.57
CA PHE A 210 26.54 -5.21 18.82
C PHE A 210 26.64 -3.70 18.64
N GLU A 211 27.25 -3.22 17.55
CA GLU A 211 27.35 -1.80 17.22
C GLU A 211 25.97 -1.14 17.12
N ASP A 212 25.02 -1.79 16.43
CA ASP A 212 23.64 -1.31 16.30
C ASP A 212 22.95 -1.22 17.68
N ALA A 213 23.14 -2.22 18.55
CA ALA A 213 22.62 -2.19 19.92
C ALA A 213 23.29 -1.11 20.78
N PHE A 214 24.60 -0.86 20.63
CA PHE A 214 25.29 0.24 21.32
C PHE A 214 24.73 1.59 20.92
N LYS A 215 24.53 1.85 19.62
CA LYS A 215 23.97 3.12 19.13
C LYS A 215 22.61 3.42 19.76
N VAL A 216 21.76 2.40 19.92
CA VAL A 216 20.45 2.54 20.58
C VAL A 216 20.63 2.91 22.06
N LEU A 217 21.47 2.19 22.79
CA LEU A 217 21.71 2.45 24.23
C LEU A 217 22.37 3.81 24.47
N GLU A 218 23.28 4.23 23.60
CA GLU A 218 23.90 5.56 23.60
C GLU A 218 22.87 6.66 23.36
N THR A 219 21.99 6.47 22.37
CA THR A 219 20.88 7.39 22.09
C THR A 219 19.94 7.52 23.29
N MET A 220 19.65 6.39 23.95
CA MET A 220 18.86 6.37 25.19
C MET A 220 19.63 6.93 26.41
N LYS A 221 20.93 7.23 26.29
CA LYS A 221 21.84 7.61 27.38
C LYS A 221 21.88 6.58 28.52
N PHE A 222 21.73 5.31 28.19
CA PHE A 222 21.65 4.23 29.18
C PHE A 222 23.04 3.63 29.49
N SER A 223 23.80 4.33 30.33
CA SER A 223 25.21 4.02 30.63
C SER A 223 25.43 2.64 31.25
N ASP A 224 24.55 2.19 32.14
CA ASP A 224 24.66 0.85 32.73
C ASP A 224 24.37 -0.25 31.71
N GLY A 225 23.43 0.00 30.79
CA GLY A 225 23.17 -0.91 29.68
C GLY A 225 24.37 -1.08 28.76
N ILE A 226 25.08 0.02 28.46
CA ILE A 226 26.33 -0.01 27.68
C ILE A 226 27.38 -0.88 28.37
N LYS A 227 27.54 -0.77 29.70
CA LYS A 227 28.48 -1.61 30.46
C LYS A 227 28.12 -3.09 30.35
N LEU A 228 26.84 -3.44 30.52
CA LEU A 228 26.35 -4.81 30.40
C LEU A 228 26.58 -5.38 29.00
N LEU A 229 26.33 -4.58 27.96
CA LEU A 229 26.53 -5.02 26.58
C LEU A 229 28.03 -5.22 26.26
N LYS A 230 28.92 -4.34 26.74
CA LYS A 230 30.39 -4.51 26.62
C LYS A 230 30.87 -5.78 27.30
N GLN A 231 30.34 -6.10 28.48
CA GLN A 231 30.68 -7.36 29.17
C GLN A 231 30.27 -8.58 28.34
N LEU A 232 29.07 -8.55 27.75
CA LEU A 232 28.59 -9.64 26.89
C LEU A 232 29.42 -9.77 25.61
N GLU A 233 29.78 -8.66 24.96
CA GLU A 233 30.63 -8.64 23.77
C GLU A 233 32.01 -9.25 24.04
N GLN A 234 32.64 -8.87 25.16
CA GLN A 234 33.92 -9.45 25.58
C GLN A 234 33.82 -10.96 25.85
N GLN A 235 32.71 -11.42 26.42
CA GLN A 235 32.45 -12.85 26.61
C GLN A 235 32.19 -13.59 25.29
N PHE A 236 31.72 -12.88 24.26
CA PHE A 236 31.48 -13.42 22.93
C PHE A 236 32.79 -13.56 22.14
N LEU A 237 33.71 -12.61 22.27
CA LEU A 237 35.00 -12.60 21.56
C LEU A 237 36.07 -13.52 22.19
N ARG A 238 35.91 -13.89 23.47
CA ARG A 238 36.85 -14.80 24.18
C ARG A 238 36.52 -16.30 24.00
N SER A 239 35.44 -16.63 23.29
CA SER A 239 34.98 -18.01 23.06
C SER A 239 35.19 -18.44 21.62
#